data_AF-A0A930KA39-F1
#
_entry.id   AF-A0A930KA39-F1
#
_cell.length_a   1.000
_cell.length_b   1.000
_cell.length_c   1.000
_cell.angle_alpha   90.00
_cell.angle_beta   90.00
_cell.angle_gamma   90.00
#
_symmetry.space_group_name_H-M   'P 1'
#
loop_
_entity.id
_entity.type
_entity.pdbx_description
1 polymer ?
#
loop_
_entity_poly.entity_id
_entity_poly.type
_entity_poly.pdbx_seq_one_letter_code
_entity_poly.pdbx_strand_id
1 'polypeptide(L)'
;YRTKQMENNKRTNTVSVIAAGWDPGSDSVVRILLESLAPEGLSYTNFGPGRSMGHSVVARSKKGVKEALSMTIPLGEGIHRRMVYVELEEGANLEDVTKELKADDYFAHDELHVFVVPSVAALNDVGHGVHMTRKGVSGKTHNQHFSFDMSINNPALTAQVLVNVARASMRLAPGCYTMPEIPVIDMLPGNREDIIATLV
;
A
#
# COMPACT_ATOMS: atom_id res chain seq x y z
N TYR A 1 -9.93 -6.53 -14.75
CA TYR A 1 -8.53 -6.92 -15.05
C TYR A 1 -8.22 -8.35 -14.60
N ARG A 2 -8.26 -8.66 -13.28
CA ARG A 2 -7.91 -9.99 -12.73
C ARG A 2 -8.58 -11.18 -13.45
N THR A 3 -9.90 -11.16 -13.68
CA THR A 3 -10.62 -12.28 -14.33
C THR A 3 -10.10 -12.59 -15.73
N LYS A 4 -9.89 -11.56 -16.56
CA LYS A 4 -9.30 -11.72 -17.89
C LYS A 4 -7.86 -12.26 -17.81
N GLN A 5 -7.09 -11.79 -16.83
CA GLN A 5 -5.73 -12.27 -16.61
C GLN A 5 -5.72 -13.73 -16.14
N MET A 6 -6.65 -14.14 -15.29
CA MET A 6 -6.85 -15.53 -14.86
C MET A 6 -7.06 -16.47 -16.05
N GLU A 7 -7.94 -16.10 -16.99
CA GLU A 7 -8.18 -16.88 -18.21
C GLU A 7 -6.92 -17.00 -19.08
N ASN A 8 -6.20 -15.90 -19.28
CA ASN A 8 -4.95 -15.89 -20.04
C ASN A 8 -3.90 -16.80 -19.41
N ASN A 9 -3.69 -16.67 -18.10
CA ASN A 9 -2.71 -17.44 -17.34
C ASN A 9 -2.99 -18.95 -17.39
N LYS A 10 -4.26 -19.35 -17.27
CA LYS A 10 -4.68 -20.74 -17.43
C LYS A 10 -4.41 -21.26 -18.84
N ARG A 11 -4.72 -20.47 -19.87
CA ARG A 11 -4.49 -20.86 -21.27
C ARG A 11 -3.00 -21.00 -21.62
N THR A 12 -2.14 -20.16 -21.06
CA THR A 12 -0.70 -20.17 -21.35
C THR A 12 0.12 -20.98 -20.34
N ASN A 13 -0.54 -21.63 -19.37
CA ASN A 13 0.12 -22.38 -18.30
C ASN A 13 1.13 -21.53 -17.50
N THR A 14 0.74 -20.30 -17.16
CA THR A 14 1.59 -19.35 -16.43
C THR A 14 0.92 -18.85 -15.15
N VAL A 15 1.71 -18.32 -14.21
CA VAL A 15 1.24 -17.68 -12.98
C VAL A 15 1.51 -16.18 -13.03
N SER A 16 0.56 -15.38 -12.54
CA SER A 16 0.77 -13.96 -12.26
C SER A 16 0.28 -13.65 -10.84
N VAL A 17 1.05 -12.84 -10.13
CA VAL A 17 0.62 -12.25 -8.86
C VAL A 17 0.49 -10.76 -9.08
N ILE A 18 -0.70 -10.22 -8.88
CA ILE A 18 -1.02 -8.80 -9.11
C ILE A 18 -1.18 -8.10 -7.77
N ALA A 19 -0.96 -6.78 -7.75
CA ALA A 19 -1.09 -5.95 -6.55
C ALA A 19 -0.28 -6.50 -5.35
N ALA A 20 0.97 -6.91 -5.61
CA ALA A 20 1.90 -7.40 -4.59
C ALA A 20 2.79 -6.26 -4.08
N GLY A 21 2.80 -6.09 -2.76
CA GLY A 21 3.49 -5.04 -2.03
C GLY A 21 3.16 -5.16 -0.55
N TRP A 22 3.40 -4.11 0.23
CA TRP A 22 2.91 -4.11 1.61
C TRP A 22 1.44 -3.68 1.66
N ASP A 23 1.06 -2.62 0.94
CA ASP A 23 -0.34 -2.28 0.68
C ASP A 23 -0.56 -1.66 -0.73
N PRO A 24 -1.37 -2.28 -1.61
CA PRO A 24 -2.00 -3.59 -1.45
C PRO A 24 -0.96 -4.73 -1.33
N GLY A 25 -1.31 -5.78 -0.58
CA GLY A 25 -0.45 -6.95 -0.39
C GLY A 25 -0.48 -7.53 1.02
N SER A 26 0.62 -7.46 1.79
CA SER A 26 0.67 -8.03 3.15
C SER A 26 -0.42 -7.46 4.08
N ASP A 27 -0.70 -6.16 3.98
CA ASP A 27 -1.76 -5.52 4.75
C ASP A 27 -3.15 -6.04 4.34
N SER A 28 -3.32 -6.41 3.07
CA SER A 28 -4.56 -7.04 2.61
C SER A 28 -4.75 -8.42 3.22
N VAL A 29 -3.67 -9.19 3.40
CA VAL A 29 -3.69 -10.48 4.12
C VAL A 29 -4.09 -10.26 5.57
N VAL A 30 -3.50 -9.27 6.24
CA VAL A 30 -3.84 -8.92 7.63
C VAL A 30 -5.30 -8.48 7.74
N ARG A 31 -5.80 -7.59 6.87
CA ARG A 31 -7.20 -7.16 6.90
C ARG A 31 -8.17 -8.33 6.79
N ILE A 32 -7.93 -9.25 5.85
CA ILE A 32 -8.76 -10.46 5.68
C ILE A 32 -8.68 -11.36 6.93
N LEU A 33 -7.48 -11.51 7.52
CA LEU A 33 -7.33 -12.26 8.77
C LEU A 33 -8.17 -11.62 9.90
N LEU A 34 -8.05 -10.31 10.11
CA LEU A 34 -8.78 -9.60 11.17
C LEU A 34 -10.30 -9.66 10.97
N GLU A 35 -10.77 -9.49 9.73
CA GLU A 35 -12.20 -9.62 9.39
C GLU A 35 -12.71 -11.07 9.53
N SER A 36 -11.86 -12.08 9.30
CA SER A 36 -12.24 -13.47 9.56
C SER A 36 -12.42 -13.77 11.06
N LEU A 37 -11.65 -13.12 11.93
CA LEU A 37 -11.70 -13.29 13.39
C LEU A 37 -12.92 -12.58 14.02
N ALA A 38 -13.27 -11.40 13.49
CA ALA A 38 -14.53 -10.72 13.80
C ALA A 38 -15.25 -10.38 12.49
N PRO A 39 -16.24 -11.18 12.06
CA PRO A 39 -16.97 -10.95 10.81
C PRO A 39 -17.83 -9.68 10.79
N GLU A 40 -18.33 -9.23 11.96
CA GLU A 40 -19.18 -8.05 12.08
C GLU A 40 -18.47 -6.91 12.81
N GLY A 41 -18.58 -5.68 12.30
CA GLY A 41 -18.04 -4.46 12.93
C GLY A 41 -17.27 -3.55 11.98
N LEU A 42 -16.40 -2.69 12.54
CA LEU A 42 -15.68 -1.63 11.82
C LEU A 42 -14.18 -1.93 11.71
N SER A 43 -13.61 -1.55 10.57
CA SER A 43 -12.17 -1.59 10.26
C SER A 43 -11.69 -0.19 9.89
N TYR A 44 -10.55 0.22 10.41
CA TYR A 44 -9.90 1.48 10.01
C TYR A 44 -8.44 1.22 9.66
N THR A 45 -7.97 1.83 8.58
CA THR A 45 -6.58 1.70 8.12
C THR A 45 -5.96 3.07 7.97
N ASN A 46 -5.03 3.41 8.86
CA ASN A 46 -4.32 4.69 8.84
C ASN A 46 -2.93 4.48 8.25
N PHE A 47 -2.62 5.15 7.14
CA PHE A 47 -1.33 5.06 6.48
C PHE A 47 -0.48 6.26 6.83
N GLY A 48 0.80 6.00 7.07
CA GLY A 48 1.79 7.03 7.32
C GLY A 48 1.91 7.46 8.79
N PRO A 49 2.67 8.54 9.06
CA PRO A 49 3.27 9.43 8.07
C PRO A 49 4.23 8.69 7.12
N GLY A 50 4.18 8.99 5.83
CA GLY A 50 5.10 8.37 4.88
C GLY A 50 4.89 8.76 3.42
N ARG A 51 5.90 8.51 2.62
CA ARG A 51 5.92 8.87 1.20
C ARG A 51 4.94 8.03 0.39
N SER A 52 4.03 8.70 -0.31
CA SER A 52 3.21 8.06 -1.34
C SER A 52 3.89 8.16 -2.71
N MET A 53 4.39 7.03 -3.21
CA MET A 53 5.08 6.98 -4.50
C MET A 53 4.15 7.40 -5.67
N GLY A 54 2.93 6.88 -5.71
CA GLY A 54 1.96 7.20 -6.77
C GLY A 54 1.62 8.70 -6.82
N HIS A 55 1.23 9.29 -5.68
CA HIS A 55 0.93 10.71 -5.61
C HIS A 55 2.16 11.58 -5.93
N SER A 56 3.36 11.17 -5.52
CA SER A 56 4.59 11.90 -5.87
C SER A 56 4.81 11.94 -7.39
N VAL A 57 4.54 10.83 -8.09
CA VAL A 57 4.64 10.76 -9.56
C VAL A 57 3.61 11.66 -10.23
N VAL A 58 2.36 11.63 -9.76
CA VAL A 58 1.30 12.50 -10.31
C VAL A 58 1.62 13.97 -10.06
N ALA A 59 2.11 14.33 -8.88
CA ALA A 59 2.51 15.70 -8.58
C ALA A 59 3.66 16.18 -9.45
N ARG A 60 4.66 15.32 -9.70
CA ARG A 60 5.78 15.64 -10.60
C ARG A 60 5.34 15.80 -12.06
N SER A 61 4.26 15.14 -12.48
CA SER A 61 3.76 15.28 -13.86
C SER A 61 3.06 16.61 -14.15
N LYS A 62 2.83 17.45 -13.14
CA LYS A 62 2.17 18.75 -13.31
C LYS A 62 3.11 19.75 -13.98
N LYS A 63 2.53 20.63 -14.80
CA LYS A 63 3.32 21.59 -15.56
C LYS A 63 4.04 22.55 -14.61
N GLY A 64 5.33 22.81 -14.85
CA GLY A 64 6.13 23.71 -14.02
C GLY A 64 6.65 23.07 -12.72
N VAL A 65 6.46 21.76 -12.53
CA VAL A 65 7.03 21.01 -11.41
C VAL A 65 8.27 20.26 -11.89
N LYS A 66 9.43 20.63 -11.33
CA LYS A 66 10.71 19.98 -11.59
C LYS A 66 10.80 18.64 -10.87
N GLU A 67 10.46 18.63 -9.57
CA GLU A 67 10.41 17.42 -8.73
C GLU A 67 9.32 17.56 -7.66
N ALA A 68 8.81 16.43 -7.17
CA ALA A 68 7.75 16.43 -6.15
C ALA A 68 7.81 15.25 -5.19
N LEU A 69 7.36 15.53 -3.96
CA LEU A 69 7.18 14.55 -2.90
C LEU A 69 5.79 14.73 -2.30
N SER A 70 4.98 13.67 -2.30
CA SER A 70 3.70 13.63 -1.58
C SER A 70 3.81 12.73 -0.36
N MET A 71 3.48 13.29 0.80
CA MET A 71 3.41 12.59 2.09
C MET A 71 1.95 12.34 2.47
N THR A 72 1.64 11.09 2.80
CA THR A 72 0.38 10.69 3.41
C THR A 72 0.47 10.90 4.91
N ILE A 73 -0.44 11.68 5.49
CA ILE A 73 -0.51 11.89 6.93
C ILE A 73 -1.89 11.42 7.41
N PRO A 74 -1.98 10.47 8.35
CA PRO A 74 -3.27 10.00 8.85
C PRO A 74 -3.91 11.07 9.75
N LEU A 75 -5.22 11.27 9.58
CA LEU A 75 -6.06 12.07 10.47
C LEU A 75 -6.86 11.20 11.45
N GLY A 76 -6.86 9.88 11.24
CA GLY A 76 -7.65 8.91 12.01
C GLY A 76 -8.79 8.34 11.18
N GLU A 77 -9.34 7.22 11.65
CA GLU A 77 -10.51 6.56 11.04
C GLU A 77 -10.40 6.29 9.52
N GLY A 78 -9.18 6.11 9.01
CA GLY A 78 -8.95 5.87 7.57
C GLY A 78 -9.02 7.13 6.70
N ILE A 79 -9.08 8.31 7.30
CA ILE A 79 -9.01 9.61 6.63
C ILE A 79 -7.53 10.06 6.61
N HIS A 80 -7.10 10.60 5.48
CA HIS A 80 -5.73 11.12 5.31
C HIS A 80 -5.76 12.55 4.78
N ARG A 81 -4.67 13.26 5.06
CA ARG A 81 -4.30 14.48 4.35
C ARG A 81 -3.02 14.26 3.56
N ARG A 82 -2.84 15.05 2.51
CA ARG A 82 -1.68 15.04 1.63
C ARG A 82 -0.87 16.31 1.85
N MET A 83 0.40 16.13 2.19
CA MET A 83 1.38 17.21 2.24
C MET A 83 2.28 17.05 1.01
N VAL A 84 2.14 17.95 0.04
CA VAL A 84 2.88 17.89 -1.24
C VAL A 84 3.95 18.97 -1.24
N TYR A 85 5.19 18.56 -1.42
CA TYR A 85 6.35 19.43 -1.55
C TYR A 85 6.81 19.42 -3.01
N VAL A 86 6.93 20.59 -3.62
CA VAL A 86 7.31 20.76 -5.02
C VAL A 86 8.57 21.60 -5.16
N GLU A 87 9.50 21.14 -5.99
CA GLU A 87 10.51 21.98 -6.62
C GLU A 87 9.90 22.52 -7.92
N LEU A 88 9.83 23.85 -8.07
CA LEU A 88 9.30 24.48 -9.27
C LEU A 88 10.39 24.68 -10.33
N GLU A 89 9.97 24.64 -11.59
CA GLU A 89 10.79 25.13 -12.70
C GLU A 89 10.90 26.66 -12.67
N GLU A 90 11.92 27.21 -13.33
CA GLU A 90 12.10 28.66 -13.42
C GLU A 90 10.89 29.32 -14.09
N GLY A 91 10.31 30.32 -13.44
CA GLY A 91 9.13 31.04 -13.92
C GLY A 91 7.78 30.34 -13.70
N ALA A 92 7.76 29.16 -13.07
CA ALA A 92 6.51 28.49 -12.71
C ALA A 92 5.84 29.10 -11.47
N ASN A 93 4.51 29.05 -11.43
CA ASN A 93 3.69 29.58 -10.34
C ASN A 93 3.11 28.45 -9.48
N LEU A 94 3.24 28.55 -8.16
CA LEU A 94 2.68 27.61 -7.19
C LEU A 94 1.14 27.53 -7.28
N GLU A 95 0.45 28.64 -7.54
CA GLU A 95 -1.01 28.67 -7.57
C GLU A 95 -1.58 27.80 -8.69
N ASP A 96 -0.96 27.85 -9.87
CA ASP A 96 -1.35 27.04 -11.03
C ASP A 96 -1.13 25.56 -10.74
N VAL A 97 0.05 25.19 -10.21
CA VAL A 97 0.35 23.81 -9.78
C VAL A 97 -0.64 23.33 -8.73
N THR A 98 -0.95 24.15 -7.74
CA THR A 98 -1.89 23.81 -6.66
C THR A 98 -3.30 23.58 -7.22
N LYS A 99 -3.73 24.40 -8.18
CA LYS A 99 -5.02 24.25 -8.85
C LYS A 99 -5.09 22.96 -9.66
N GLU A 100 -4.03 22.64 -10.42
CA GLU A 100 -3.95 21.38 -11.18
C GLU A 100 -3.93 20.15 -10.27
N LEU A 101 -3.24 20.22 -9.13
CA LEU A 101 -3.23 19.14 -8.15
C LEU A 101 -4.61 18.94 -7.54
N LYS A 102 -5.27 20.01 -7.07
CA LYS A 102 -6.62 19.93 -6.47
C LYS A 102 -7.68 19.41 -7.44
N ALA A 103 -7.51 19.61 -8.74
CA ALA A 103 -8.41 19.11 -9.76
C ALA A 103 -8.12 17.66 -10.19
N ASP A 104 -7.00 17.08 -9.77
CA ASP A 104 -6.63 15.71 -10.10
C ASP A 104 -7.29 14.71 -9.15
N ASP A 105 -7.87 13.63 -9.70
CA ASP A 105 -8.55 12.58 -8.92
C ASP A 105 -7.67 11.97 -7.82
N TYR A 106 -6.33 11.99 -7.96
CA TYR A 106 -5.42 11.55 -6.91
C TYR A 106 -5.46 12.43 -5.65
N PHE A 107 -5.84 13.70 -5.76
CA PHE A 107 -5.80 14.64 -4.63
C PHE A 107 -7.14 15.29 -4.32
N ALA A 108 -8.11 15.25 -5.23
CA ALA A 108 -9.39 15.94 -5.10
C ALA A 108 -10.23 15.49 -3.89
N HIS A 109 -9.95 14.31 -3.34
CA HIS A 109 -10.73 13.71 -2.25
C HIS A 109 -10.09 13.88 -0.86
N ASP A 110 -8.82 14.25 -0.80
CA ASP A 110 -8.08 14.42 0.45
C ASP A 110 -7.85 15.90 0.76
N GLU A 111 -7.70 16.24 2.05
CA GLU A 111 -7.17 17.55 2.43
C GLU A 111 -5.76 17.71 1.85
N LEU A 112 -5.55 18.72 0.99
CA LEU A 112 -4.30 18.92 0.25
C LEU A 112 -3.63 20.24 0.64
N HIS A 113 -2.36 20.15 1.05
CA HIS A 113 -1.46 21.28 1.23
C HIS A 113 -0.26 21.17 0.27
N VAL A 114 0.09 22.27 -0.40
CA VAL A 114 1.19 22.30 -1.37
C VAL A 114 2.22 23.35 -0.94
N PHE A 115 3.48 22.94 -0.89
CA PHE A 115 4.60 23.76 -0.42
C PHE A 115 5.70 23.79 -1.47
N VAL A 116 6.24 24.98 -1.76
CA VAL A 116 7.48 25.09 -2.55
C VAL A 116 8.67 24.85 -1.65
N VAL A 117 9.60 24.02 -2.10
CA VAL A 117 10.84 23.72 -1.38
C VAL A 117 12.05 23.93 -2.29
N PRO A 118 13.21 24.33 -1.74
CA PRO A 118 14.42 24.49 -2.53
C PRO A 118 14.97 23.14 -3.02
N SER A 119 14.73 22.07 -2.28
CA SER A 119 15.07 20.71 -2.69
C SER A 119 14.15 19.66 -2.07
N VAL A 120 13.45 18.89 -2.91
CA VAL A 120 12.71 17.68 -2.55
C VAL A 120 13.68 16.57 -2.12
N ALA A 121 14.87 16.49 -2.73
CA ALA A 121 15.87 15.49 -2.37
C ALA A 121 16.31 15.60 -0.89
N ALA A 122 16.35 16.81 -0.33
CA ALA A 122 16.65 17.05 1.08
C ALA A 122 15.55 16.55 2.04
N LEU A 123 14.33 16.34 1.54
CA LEU A 123 13.17 15.84 2.30
C LEU A 123 12.93 14.35 2.08
N ASN A 124 13.89 13.63 1.48
CA ASN A 124 13.71 12.25 1.09
C ASN A 124 13.65 11.31 2.31
N ASP A 125 12.47 11.19 2.90
CA ASP A 125 12.11 10.14 3.84
C ASP A 125 11.39 9.02 3.09
N VAL A 126 11.98 7.83 3.09
CA VAL A 126 11.42 6.61 2.49
C VAL A 126 10.70 5.74 3.52
N GLY A 127 10.56 6.24 4.75
CA GLY A 127 9.71 5.67 5.78
C GLY A 127 8.24 5.68 5.37
N HIS A 128 7.55 4.62 5.75
CA HIS A 128 6.10 4.54 5.74
C HIS A 128 5.64 3.56 6.81
N GLY A 129 4.34 3.31 6.85
CA GLY A 129 3.76 2.48 7.88
C GLY A 129 2.25 2.52 7.86
N VAL A 130 1.68 1.71 8.73
CA VAL A 130 0.24 1.53 8.87
C VAL A 130 -0.12 1.26 10.31
N HIS A 131 -1.27 1.79 10.70
CA HIS A 131 -2.00 1.39 11.89
C HIS A 131 -3.40 0.93 11.45
N MET A 132 -3.62 -0.38 11.51
CA MET A 132 -4.90 -1.03 11.25
C MET A 132 -5.60 -1.33 12.56
N THR A 133 -6.90 -1.06 12.62
CA THR A 133 -7.74 -1.45 13.76
C THR A 133 -8.99 -2.17 13.26
N ARG A 134 -9.44 -3.14 14.06
CA ARG A 134 -10.71 -3.85 13.85
C ARG A 134 -11.42 -3.93 15.19
N LYS A 135 -12.61 -3.32 15.29
CA LYS A 135 -13.50 -3.46 16.45
C LYS A 135 -14.77 -4.17 16.03
N GLY A 136 -15.01 -5.34 16.59
CA GLY A 136 -16.06 -6.21 16.07
C GLY A 136 -16.66 -7.21 17.04
N VAL A 137 -17.42 -8.12 16.45
CA VAL A 137 -18.20 -9.16 17.11
C VAL A 137 -17.83 -10.50 16.49
N SER A 138 -17.67 -11.51 17.33
CA SER A 138 -17.54 -12.91 16.92
C SER A 138 -18.79 -13.67 17.36
N GLY A 139 -19.68 -13.96 16.42
CA GLY A 139 -21.00 -14.52 16.71
C GLY A 139 -21.86 -13.56 17.55
N LYS A 140 -22.14 -13.93 18.80
CA LYS A 140 -22.88 -13.08 19.76
C LYS A 140 -21.96 -12.34 20.75
N THR A 141 -20.64 -12.52 20.62
CA THR A 141 -19.67 -12.00 21.57
C THR A 141 -19.10 -10.69 21.05
N HIS A 142 -19.56 -9.58 21.64
CA HIS A 142 -19.12 -8.23 21.30
C HIS A 142 -17.74 -7.89 21.85
N ASN A 143 -17.25 -6.68 21.55
CA ASN A 143 -16.01 -6.10 22.08
C ASN A 143 -14.74 -6.89 21.74
N GLN A 144 -14.65 -7.43 20.51
CA GLN A 144 -13.38 -7.87 19.95
C GLN A 144 -12.60 -6.65 19.46
N HIS A 145 -11.34 -6.54 19.85
CA HIS A 145 -10.46 -5.44 19.47
C HIS A 145 -9.13 -5.99 18.95
N PHE A 146 -8.80 -5.65 17.72
CA PHE A 146 -7.53 -6.00 17.10
C PHE A 146 -6.83 -4.76 16.58
N SER A 147 -5.51 -4.74 16.70
CA SER A 147 -4.63 -3.73 16.12
C SER A 147 -3.45 -4.39 15.43
N PHE A 148 -3.02 -3.81 14.32
CA PHE A 148 -1.80 -4.18 13.63
C PHE A 148 -1.03 -2.92 13.26
N ASP A 149 0.25 -2.89 13.64
CA ASP A 149 1.14 -1.77 13.45
C ASP A 149 2.38 -2.21 12.70
N MET A 150 2.76 -1.44 11.70
CA MET A 150 3.97 -1.68 10.93
C MET A 150 4.61 -0.35 10.56
N SER A 151 5.92 -0.24 10.78
CA SER A 151 6.77 0.89 10.37
C SER A 151 7.96 0.36 9.59
N ILE A 152 8.13 0.86 8.36
CA ILE A 152 8.93 0.19 7.33
C ILE A 152 9.64 1.20 6.43
N ASN A 153 10.67 0.72 5.74
CA ASN A 153 11.20 1.38 4.56
C ASN A 153 10.36 0.95 3.34
N ASN A 154 9.65 1.89 2.72
CA ASN A 154 8.62 1.63 1.71
C ASN A 154 9.13 0.86 0.48
N PRO A 155 10.14 1.36 -0.28
CA PRO A 155 10.65 0.63 -1.43
C PRO A 155 11.32 -0.69 -1.04
N ALA A 156 12.03 -0.74 0.10
CA ALA A 156 12.71 -1.95 0.53
C ALA A 156 11.73 -3.09 0.86
N LEU A 157 10.69 -2.80 1.65
CA LEU A 157 9.68 -3.81 1.97
C LEU A 157 8.88 -4.21 0.73
N THR A 158 8.51 -3.25 -0.13
CA THR A 158 7.83 -3.57 -1.38
C THR A 158 8.64 -4.54 -2.23
N ALA A 159 9.94 -4.27 -2.41
CA ALA A 159 10.85 -5.16 -3.13
C ALA A 159 10.96 -6.55 -2.47
N GLN A 160 11.06 -6.60 -1.13
CA GLN A 160 11.09 -7.85 -0.39
C GLN A 160 9.82 -8.67 -0.59
N VAL A 161 8.64 -8.04 -0.57
CA VAL A 161 7.37 -8.70 -0.83
C VAL A 161 7.31 -9.24 -2.26
N LEU A 162 7.78 -8.47 -3.26
CA LEU A 162 7.83 -8.93 -4.65
C LEU A 162 8.69 -10.20 -4.79
N VAL A 163 9.85 -10.26 -4.12
CA VAL A 163 10.69 -11.47 -4.09
C VAL A 163 9.97 -12.64 -3.39
N ASN A 164 9.25 -12.36 -2.30
CA ASN A 164 8.50 -13.37 -1.57
C ASN A 164 7.36 -13.99 -2.39
N VAL A 165 6.59 -13.17 -3.11
CA VAL A 165 5.52 -13.68 -3.98
C VAL A 165 6.06 -14.36 -5.24
N ALA A 166 7.23 -13.93 -5.74
CA ALA A 166 7.91 -14.63 -6.84
C ALA A 166 8.36 -16.03 -6.43
N ARG A 167 8.76 -16.24 -5.17
CA ARG A 167 9.03 -17.58 -4.62
C ARG A 167 7.75 -18.42 -4.54
N ALA A 168 6.69 -17.84 -3.97
CA ALA A 168 5.43 -18.54 -3.78
C ALA A 168 4.77 -18.93 -5.12
N SER A 169 4.90 -18.09 -6.15
CA SER A 169 4.30 -18.33 -7.48
C SER A 169 4.81 -19.60 -8.15
N MET A 170 6.03 -20.04 -7.84
CA MET A 170 6.61 -21.29 -8.34
C MET A 170 5.90 -22.55 -7.82
N ARG A 171 5.03 -22.41 -6.82
CA ARG A 171 4.26 -23.49 -6.19
C ARG A 171 2.78 -23.46 -6.57
N LEU A 172 2.33 -22.39 -7.24
CA LEU A 172 0.91 -22.19 -7.58
C LEU A 172 0.56 -22.87 -8.91
N ALA A 173 -0.70 -23.29 -9.03
CA ALA A 173 -1.26 -23.67 -10.32
C ALA A 173 -1.36 -22.44 -11.25
N PRO A 174 -1.41 -22.63 -12.59
CA PRO A 174 -1.60 -21.53 -13.53
C PRO A 174 -2.83 -20.68 -13.19
N GLY A 175 -2.63 -19.37 -13.07
CA GLY A 175 -3.68 -18.45 -12.67
C GLY A 175 -3.20 -17.03 -12.38
N CYS A 176 -4.14 -16.17 -12.01
CA CYS A 176 -3.88 -14.79 -11.57
C CYS A 176 -4.34 -14.60 -10.13
N TYR A 177 -3.39 -14.32 -9.24
CA TYR A 177 -3.60 -14.29 -7.79
C TYR A 177 -3.36 -12.90 -7.23
N THR A 178 -4.09 -12.54 -6.19
CA THR A 178 -3.69 -11.51 -5.22
C THR A 178 -3.04 -12.19 -4.01
N MET A 179 -2.26 -11.46 -3.21
CA MET A 179 -1.55 -12.04 -2.06
C MET A 179 -2.43 -12.81 -1.07
N PRO A 180 -3.68 -12.40 -0.75
CA PRO A 180 -4.55 -13.16 0.15
C PRO A 180 -4.94 -14.56 -0.35
N GLU A 181 -4.79 -14.84 -1.64
CA GLU A 181 -5.08 -16.15 -2.23
C GLU A 181 -3.88 -17.11 -2.13
N ILE A 182 -2.73 -16.64 -1.64
CA ILE A 182 -1.47 -17.37 -1.58
C ILE A 182 -1.21 -17.78 -0.13
N PRO A 183 -0.94 -19.07 0.15
CA PRO A 183 -0.54 -19.49 1.50
C PRO A 183 0.70 -18.72 1.98
N VAL A 184 0.61 -18.04 3.13
CA VAL A 184 1.69 -17.17 3.65
C VAL A 184 3.00 -17.94 3.86
N ILE A 185 2.91 -19.22 4.25
CA ILE A 185 4.07 -20.10 4.41
C ILE A 185 4.86 -20.31 3.10
N ASP A 186 4.23 -20.21 1.93
CA ASP A 186 4.93 -20.33 0.64
C ASP A 186 5.77 -19.10 0.28
N MET A 187 5.57 -17.99 0.99
CA MET A 187 6.36 -16.77 0.82
C MET A 187 7.73 -16.86 1.52
N LEU A 188 7.86 -17.73 2.53
CA LEU A 188 9.10 -17.89 3.30
C LEU A 188 10.13 -18.77 2.54
N PRO A 189 11.43 -18.44 2.64
CA PRO A 189 12.49 -19.35 2.22
C PRO A 189 12.63 -20.50 3.23
N GLY A 190 13.17 -21.64 2.78
CA GLY A 190 13.46 -22.79 3.63
C GLY A 190 12.53 -23.99 3.42
N ASN A 191 12.78 -25.04 4.22
CA ASN A 191 11.96 -26.24 4.24
C ASN A 191 10.67 -25.99 5.03
N ARG A 192 9.55 -26.56 4.56
CA ARG A 192 8.23 -26.38 5.16
C ARG A 192 8.15 -26.95 6.58
N GLU A 193 8.74 -28.12 6.83
CA GLU A 193 8.71 -28.77 8.15
C GLU A 193 9.49 -27.94 9.18
N ASP A 194 10.64 -27.39 8.80
CA ASP A 194 11.44 -26.53 9.68
C ASP A 194 10.69 -25.24 10.05
N ILE A 195 10.00 -24.65 9.07
CA ILE A 195 9.16 -23.46 9.30
C ILE A 195 8.02 -23.79 10.27
N ILE A 196 7.33 -24.91 10.06
CA ILE A 196 6.24 -25.36 10.95
C ILE A 196 6.77 -25.60 12.36
N ALA A 197 7.86 -26.36 12.51
CA ALA A 197 8.46 -26.65 13.80
C ALA A 197 8.91 -25.40 14.58
N THR A 198 9.14 -24.28 13.88
CA THR A 198 9.60 -23.02 14.49
C THR A 198 8.46 -22.04 14.74
N LEU A 199 7.44 -21.99 13.88
CA LEU A 199 6.42 -20.94 13.89
C LEU A 199 5.01 -21.40 14.31
N VAL A 200 4.81 -22.71 14.54
CA VAL A 200 3.54 -23.32 14.98
C VAL A 200 3.78 -24.15 16.25
#